data_AF-A0A379GE85-F1
#
_entry.id   AF-A0A379GE85-F1
#
_cell.length_a   1.000
_cell.length_b   1.000
_cell.length_c   1.000
_cell.angle_alpha   90.00
_cell.angle_beta   90.00
_cell.angle_gamma   90.00
#
_symmetry.space_group_name_H-M   'P 1'
#
loop_
_entity.id
_entity.type
_entity.pdbx_description
1 polymer ?
#
loop_
_entity_poly.entity_id
_entity_poly.type
_entity_poly.pdbx_seq_one_letter_code
_entity_poly.pdbx_strand_id
1 'polypeptide(L)'
;MNDAKYGVLLVNLGTPDAPQPDAVKRYLAQFLSDPRVVDVSPWIWKPILHGVILPFRSPKVAKLYQQIWLPDGSPLLVYSRAQQKALAQRFAHILLN
;
A
#
# COMPACT_ATOMS: atom_id res chain seq x y z
N MET A 1 37.52 9.68 -7.10
CA MET A 1 36.12 10.01 -7.45
C MET A 1 35.26 9.41 -6.35
N ASN A 2 34.26 10.12 -5.87
CA ASN A 2 33.47 9.68 -4.71
C ASN A 2 32.57 8.52 -5.16
N ASP A 3 32.80 7.31 -4.67
CA ASP A 3 31.96 6.12 -4.90
C ASP A 3 30.64 6.24 -4.11
N ALA A 4 29.91 7.33 -4.33
CA ALA A 4 28.64 7.57 -3.66
C ALA A 4 27.61 6.56 -4.17
N LYS A 5 27.28 5.57 -3.33
CA LYS A 5 26.20 4.63 -3.60
C LYS A 5 24.87 5.31 -3.36
N TYR A 6 24.12 5.57 -4.42
CA TYR A 6 22.79 6.17 -4.33
C TYR A 6 21.73 5.09 -4.09
N GLY A 7 20.89 5.31 -3.08
CA GLY A 7 19.68 4.53 -2.83
C GLY A 7 18.44 5.32 -3.28
N VAL A 8 17.55 4.67 -4.04
CA VAL A 8 16.26 5.25 -4.43
C VAL A 8 15.15 4.53 -3.66
N LEU A 9 14.36 5.29 -2.90
CA LEU A 9 13.20 4.77 -2.18
C LEU A 9 11.91 5.15 -2.91
N LEU A 10 11.22 4.14 -3.46
CA LEU A 10 9.87 4.31 -4.00
C LEU A 10 8.85 4.06 -2.90
N VAL A 11 8.05 5.08 -2.58
CA VAL A 11 7.05 5.03 -1.52
C VAL A 11 5.64 5.16 -2.08
N ASN A 12 4.71 4.42 -1.47
CA ASN A 12 3.28 4.54 -1.70
C ASN A 12 2.54 4.21 -0.38
N LEU A 13 1.25 4.52 -0.31
CA LEU A 13 0.35 4.10 0.78
C LEU A 13 0.24 2.57 0.88
N GLY A 14 0.49 1.87 -0.23
CA GLY A 14 0.43 0.42 -0.30
C GLY A 14 -0.96 -0.08 -0.66
N THR A 15 -1.15 -1.38 -0.46
CA THR A 15 -2.33 -2.11 -0.89
C THR A 15 -2.47 -3.37 -0.03
N PRO A 16 -3.67 -3.93 0.16
CA PRO A 16 -3.81 -5.20 0.86
C PRO A 16 -2.99 -6.31 0.20
N ASP A 17 -2.57 -7.27 1.01
CA ASP A 17 -1.82 -8.48 0.60
C ASP A 17 -2.68 -9.44 -0.22
N ALA A 18 -4.01 -9.36 -0.09
CA ALA A 18 -4.95 -10.17 -0.84
C ALA A 18 -6.29 -9.43 -1.03
N PRO A 19 -7.12 -9.80 -2.03
CA PRO A 19 -8.38 -9.10 -2.32
C PRO A 19 -9.54 -9.60 -1.44
N GLN A 20 -9.30 -10.50 -0.48
CA GLN A 20 -10.32 -11.02 0.43
C GLN A 20 -10.65 -10.04 1.56
N PRO A 21 -11.87 -10.08 2.12
CA PRO A 21 -12.31 -9.14 3.17
C PRO A 21 -11.36 -9.04 4.37
N ASP A 22 -10.75 -10.13 4.82
CA ASP A 22 -9.86 -10.12 5.98
C ASP A 22 -8.55 -9.36 5.72
N ALA A 23 -7.95 -9.57 4.54
CA ALA A 23 -6.76 -8.85 4.10
C ALA A 23 -7.05 -7.35 3.95
N VAL A 24 -8.17 -7.00 3.31
CA VAL A 24 -8.63 -5.62 3.18
C VAL A 24 -8.91 -4.99 4.53
N LYS A 25 -9.54 -5.74 5.46
CA LYS A 25 -9.80 -5.27 6.83
C LYS A 25 -8.51 -4.97 7.57
N ARG A 26 -7.49 -5.85 7.49
CA ARG A 26 -6.16 -5.60 8.09
C ARG A 26 -5.52 -4.34 7.54
N TYR A 27 -5.52 -4.18 6.21
CA TYR A 27 -4.99 -2.99 5.55
C TYR A 27 -5.72 -1.71 5.99
N LEU A 28 -7.06 -1.70 5.93
CA LEU A 28 -7.85 -0.54 6.35
C LEU A 28 -7.68 -0.22 7.83
N ALA A 29 -7.56 -1.24 8.69
CA ALA A 29 -7.32 -1.04 10.12
C ALA A 29 -6.00 -0.31 10.36
N GLN A 30 -4.93 -0.71 9.67
CA GLN A 30 -3.62 -0.05 9.77
C GLN A 30 -3.68 1.38 9.21
N PHE A 31 -4.19 1.54 7.98
CA PHE A 31 -4.24 2.82 7.30
C PHE A 31 -5.10 3.86 8.03
N LEU A 32 -6.29 3.46 8.50
CA LEU A 32 -7.21 4.37 9.18
C LEU A 32 -6.89 4.57 10.67
N SER A 33 -5.97 3.80 11.25
CA SER A 33 -5.51 4.03 12.63
C SER A 33 -4.43 5.11 12.72
N ASP A 34 -3.86 5.53 11.59
CA ASP A 34 -2.80 6.55 11.56
C ASP A 34 -3.39 7.94 11.86
N PRO A 35 -2.91 8.66 12.90
CA PRO A 35 -3.38 10.01 13.22
C PRO A 35 -3.07 11.04 12.12
N ARG A 36 -2.15 10.74 11.20
CA ARG A 36 -1.88 11.58 10.01
C ARG A 36 -2.94 11.41 8.92
N VAL A 37 -3.73 10.34 8.98
CA VAL A 37 -4.83 10.06 8.05
C VAL A 37 -6.18 10.49 8.64
N VAL A 38 -6.36 10.31 9.95
CA VAL A 38 -7.59 10.68 10.65
C VAL A 38 -7.27 11.56 11.86
N ASP A 39 -7.67 12.83 11.78
CA ASP A 39 -7.47 13.83 12.84
C ASP A 39 -8.63 13.83 13.85
N VAL A 40 -8.83 12.69 14.51
CA VAL A 40 -9.81 12.51 15.59
C VAL A 40 -9.12 11.82 16.76
N SER A 41 -9.45 12.21 18.00
CA SER A 41 -8.90 11.58 19.20
C SER A 41 -8.98 10.04 19.10
N PRO A 42 -7.85 9.30 19.28
CA PRO A 42 -7.82 7.85 19.12
C PRO A 42 -8.82 7.10 20.00
N TRP A 43 -9.17 7.66 21.15
CA TRP A 43 -10.14 7.08 22.09
C TRP A 43 -11.56 7.06 21.53
N ILE A 44 -11.92 8.06 20.73
CA ILE A 44 -13.21 8.14 20.04
C ILE A 44 -13.15 7.36 18.73
N TRP A 45 -12.03 7.49 18.01
CA TRP A 45 -11.90 6.93 16.67
C TRP A 45 -11.79 5.41 16.66
N LYS A 46 -10.99 4.79 17.55
CA LYS A 46 -10.78 3.34 17.54
C LYS A 46 -12.09 2.53 17.72
N PRO A 47 -12.99 2.88 18.65
CA PRO A 47 -14.29 2.22 18.75
C PRO A 47 -15.13 2.33 17.47
N ILE A 48 -15.15 3.51 16.83
CA ILE A 48 -15.88 3.73 15.56
C ILE A 48 -15.24 2.91 14.43
N LEU A 49 -13.92 2.93 14.34
CA LEU A 49 -13.15 2.19 13.33
C LEU A 49 -13.44 0.70 13.42
N HIS A 50 -13.27 0.10 14.60
CA HIS A 50 -13.40 -1.34 14.79
C HIS A 50 -14.85 -1.82 14.90
N GLY A 51 -15.76 -1.00 15.44
CA GLY A 51 -17.16 -1.35 15.65
C GLY A 51 -18.08 -1.09 14.45
N VAL A 52 -17.78 -0.08 13.63
CA VAL A 52 -18.66 0.33 12.52
C VAL A 52 -17.91 0.29 11.20
N ILE A 53 -16.81 1.02 11.06
CA ILE A 53 -16.18 1.22 9.75
C ILE A 53 -15.66 -0.11 9.18
N LEU A 54 -14.83 -0.84 9.93
CA LEU A 54 -14.22 -2.08 9.43
C LEU A 54 -15.25 -3.17 9.10
N PRO A 55 -16.26 -3.47 9.94
CA PRO A 55 -17.28 -4.47 9.61
C PRO A 55 -18.08 -4.15 8.35
N PHE A 56 -18.50 -2.90 8.15
CA PHE A 56 -19.35 -2.53 7.01
C PHE A 56 -18.58 -2.17 5.73
N ARG A 57 -17.38 -1.59 5.86
CA ARG A 57 -16.60 -1.09 4.72
C ARG A 57 -15.72 -2.17 4.10
N SER A 58 -15.09 -3.03 4.90
CA SER A 58 -14.11 -4.01 4.38
C SER A 58 -14.71 -4.95 3.32
N PRO A 59 -15.91 -5.54 3.49
CA PRO A 59 -16.50 -6.41 2.46
C PRO A 59 -16.81 -5.65 1.16
N LYS A 60 -17.23 -4.40 1.25
CA LYS A 60 -17.54 -3.56 0.08
C LYS A 60 -16.26 -3.22 -0.70
N VAL A 61 -15.21 -2.83 0.01
CA VAL A 61 -13.91 -2.49 -0.59
C VAL A 61 -13.22 -3.73 -1.16
N ALA A 62 -13.36 -4.89 -0.51
CA ALA A 62 -12.84 -6.16 -1.04
C ALA A 62 -13.40 -6.51 -2.42
N LYS A 63 -14.71 -6.31 -2.65
CA LYS A 63 -15.29 -6.51 -3.99
C LYS A 63 -14.63 -5.64 -5.06
N LEU A 64 -14.27 -4.40 -4.72
CA LEU A 64 -13.57 -3.50 -5.65
C LEU A 64 -12.14 -3.99 -5.92
N TYR A 65 -11.40 -4.43 -4.89
CA TYR A 65 -10.08 -5.03 -5.10
C TYR A 65 -10.14 -6.29 -5.95
N GLN A 66 -11.15 -7.14 -5.75
CA GLN A 66 -11.36 -8.37 -6.54
C GLN A 66 -11.61 -8.07 -8.02
N GLN A 67 -12.35 -7.00 -8.34
CA GLN A 67 -12.65 -6.62 -9.72
C GLN A 67 -11.40 -6.25 -10.54
N ILE A 68 -10.35 -5.76 -9.90
CA ILE A 68 -9.12 -5.30 -10.58
C ILE A 68 -7.89 -6.12 -10.21
N TRP A 69 -8.06 -7.25 -9.51
CA TRP A 69 -6.93 -8.05 -9.06
C TRP A 69 -6.22 -8.72 -10.24
N LEU A 70 -4.90 -8.62 -10.29
CA LEU A 70 -4.09 -9.29 -11.31
C LEU A 70 -3.64 -10.67 -10.80
N PRO A 71 -3.23 -11.60 -11.68
CA PRO A 71 -2.64 -12.88 -11.27
C PRO A 71 -1.48 -12.72 -10.28
N ASP A 72 -0.67 -11.68 -10.47
CA ASP A 72 0.52 -11.38 -9.66
C ASP A 72 0.24 -10.46 -8.45
N GLY A 73 -1.02 -10.10 -8.19
CA GLY A 73 -1.43 -9.29 -7.04
C GLY A 73 -2.15 -7.99 -7.38
N SER A 74 -2.15 -7.05 -6.43
CA SER A 74 -2.72 -5.72 -6.64
C SER A 74 -2.00 -4.98 -7.78
N PRO A 75 -2.74 -4.35 -8.72
CA PRO A 75 -2.15 -3.55 -9.80
C PRO A 75 -1.10 -2.55 -9.29
N LEU A 76 -1.37 -1.90 -8.15
CA LEU A 76 -0.46 -0.93 -7.58
C LEU A 76 0.91 -1.55 -7.28
N LEU A 77 0.93 -2.73 -6.64
CA LEU A 77 2.17 -3.40 -6.26
C LEU A 77 2.88 -3.98 -7.49
N VAL A 78 2.13 -4.57 -8.43
CA VAL A 78 2.66 -5.11 -9.69
C VAL A 78 3.38 -4.02 -10.47
N TYR A 79 2.73 -2.89 -10.71
CA TYR A 79 3.35 -1.79 -11.45
C TYR A 79 4.45 -1.08 -10.66
N SER A 80 4.32 -0.94 -9.34
CA SER A 80 5.39 -0.38 -8.50
C SER A 80 6.67 -1.23 -8.57
N ARG A 81 6.54 -2.57 -8.61
CA ARG A 81 7.68 -3.48 -8.79
C ARG A 81 8.27 -3.38 -10.18
N ALA A 82 7.43 -3.24 -11.23
CA ALA A 82 7.93 -3.01 -12.58
C ALA A 82 8.72 -1.69 -12.69
N GLN A 83 8.19 -0.61 -12.13
CA GLN A 83 8.87 0.69 -12.04
C GLN A 83 10.18 0.62 -11.27
N GLN A 84 10.19 -0.08 -10.13
CA GLN A 84 11.40 -0.31 -9.34
C GLN A 84 12.50 -1.01 -10.15
N LYS A 85 12.14 -2.06 -10.90
CA LYS A 85 13.09 -2.78 -11.77
C LYS A 85 13.61 -1.90 -12.90
N ALA A 86 12.72 -1.17 -13.58
CA ALA A 86 13.10 -0.27 -14.68
C ALA A 86 14.04 0.85 -14.22
N LEU A 87 13.77 1.46 -13.05
CA LEU A 87 14.65 2.47 -12.46
C LEU A 87 16.00 1.87 -12.09
N ALA A 88 16.03 0.68 -11.45
CA ALA A 88 17.29 0.01 -11.10
C ALA A 88 18.16 -0.24 -12.35
N GLN A 89 17.56 -0.71 -13.45
CA GLN A 89 18.27 -0.89 -14.72
C GLN A 89 18.79 0.43 -15.29
N ARG A 90 17.97 1.50 -15.26
CA ARG A 90 18.36 2.81 -15.77
C ARG A 90 19.53 3.41 -14.98
N PHE A 91 19.50 3.34 -13.65
CA PHE A 91 20.57 3.86 -12.81
C PHE A 91 21.85 3.02 -12.89
N ALA A 92 21.75 1.70 -13.07
CA ALA A 92 22.93 0.86 -13.34
C ALA A 92 23.66 1.30 -14.62
N HIS A 93 22.93 1.61 -15.69
CA HIS A 93 23.53 2.10 -16.93
C HIS A 93 24.18 3.49 -16.79
N ILE A 94 23.64 4.36 -15.93
CA ILE A 94 24.18 5.72 -15.72
C ILE A 94 25.45 5.71 -14.87
N LEU A 95 25.58 4.75 -13.93
CA LEU A 95 26.73 4.65 -13.02
C LEU A 95 27.88 3.80 -13.57
N LEU A 96 27.67 3.08 -14.68
CA LEU A 96 28.69 2.26 -15.36
C LEU A 96 29.31 2.96 -16.59
N ASN A 97 28.79 4.12 -16.98
CA ASN A 97 29.36 5.01 -18.00
C ASN A 97 30.04 6.21 -17.32
#